data_AF-A0A425B5N8-F1
#
_entry.id   AF-A0A425B5N8-F1
#
_cell.length_a   1.000
_cell.length_b   1.000
_cell.length_c   1.000
_cell.angle_alpha   90.00
_cell.angle_beta   90.00
_cell.angle_gamma   90.00
#
_symmetry.space_group_name_H-M   'P 1'
#
loop_
_entity.id
_entity.type
_entity.pdbx_description
1 polymer ?
#
loop_
_entity_poly.entity_id
_entity_poly.type
_entity_poly.pdbx_seq_one_letter_code
_entity_poly.pdbx_strand_id
1 'polypeptide(L)'
;MMQTFRKISLYAATLWLGMQIMAGYIVAPVLFKMLPKMQAGEIAGVLFDILSWSGLAVWGAVLAAAFAALTRRQTALLLFLLSALAANRFLITPVIEALKYGHENWLLSALGGSFGMWHGISSIVFMAAALLSIYLSWRLYGKNAV
;
A
#
# COMPACT_ATOMS: atom_id res chain seq x y z
N MET A 1 26.60 -5.58 -9.71
CA MET A 1 25.93 -4.89 -8.58
C MET A 1 24.46 -4.58 -8.87
N MET A 2 24.14 -3.85 -9.95
CA MET A 2 22.75 -3.45 -10.29
C MET A 2 21.78 -4.63 -10.50
N GLN A 3 22.23 -5.74 -11.10
CA GLN A 3 21.38 -6.92 -11.26
C GLN A 3 21.02 -7.60 -9.93
N THR A 4 21.98 -7.69 -9.00
CA THR A 4 21.75 -8.24 -7.66
C THR A 4 20.76 -7.37 -6.88
N PHE A 5 20.95 -6.05 -6.92
CA PHE A 5 20.04 -5.10 -6.26
C PHE A 5 18.60 -5.22 -6.79
N ARG A 6 18.42 -5.35 -8.12
CA ARG A 6 17.11 -5.58 -8.72
C ARG A 6 16.45 -6.89 -8.27
N LYS A 7 17.22 -7.98 -8.15
CA LYS A 7 16.69 -9.26 -7.64
C LYS A 7 16.22 -9.11 -6.18
N ILE A 8 17.06 -8.49 -5.34
CA ILE A 8 16.73 -8.23 -3.93
C ILE A 8 15.47 -7.38 -3.80
N SER A 9 15.35 -6.29 -4.56
CA SER A 9 14.17 -5.43 -4.52
C SER A 9 12.89 -6.16 -4.95
N LEU A 10 12.97 -7.08 -5.92
CA LEU A 10 11.83 -7.87 -6.35
C LEU A 10 11.42 -8.93 -5.32
N TYR A 11 12.38 -9.58 -4.64
CA TYR A 11 12.06 -10.45 -3.50
C TYR A 11 11.45 -9.67 -2.33
N ALA A 12 11.95 -8.46 -2.05
CA ALA A 12 11.35 -7.59 -1.05
C ALA A 12 9.90 -7.21 -1.44
N ALA A 13 9.64 -6.95 -2.73
CA ALA A 13 8.30 -6.65 -3.23
C ALA A 13 7.32 -7.83 -3.08
N THR A 14 7.77 -9.06 -3.33
CA THR A 14 6.92 -10.25 -3.13
C THR A 14 6.67 -10.53 -1.65
N LEU A 15 7.67 -10.34 -0.78
CA LEU A 15 7.48 -10.43 0.68
C LEU A 15 6.50 -9.36 1.18
N TRP A 16 6.65 -8.12 0.72
CA TRP A 16 5.76 -7.03 1.08
C TRP A 16 4.31 -7.30 0.63
N LEU A 17 4.12 -7.84 -0.58
CA LEU A 17 2.80 -8.26 -1.06
C LEU A 17 2.18 -9.32 -0.13
N GLY A 18 2.97 -10.29 0.33
CA GLY A 18 2.53 -11.28 1.31
C GLY A 18 2.08 -10.65 2.63
N MET A 19 2.87 -9.70 3.16
CA MET A 19 2.50 -8.94 4.35
C MET A 19 1.21 -8.14 4.14
N GLN A 20 1.06 -7.51 2.97
CA GLN A 20 -0.11 -6.72 2.62
C GLN A 20 -1.39 -7.58 2.62
N ILE A 21 -1.34 -8.73 1.96
CA ILE A 21 -2.47 -9.67 1.90
C ILE A 21 -2.79 -10.20 3.30
N MET A 22 -1.77 -10.61 4.05
CA MET A 22 -1.94 -11.12 5.40
C MET A 22 -2.60 -10.07 6.32
N ALA A 23 -2.13 -8.83 6.32
CA ALA A 23 -2.70 -7.80 7.17
C ALA A 23 -4.13 -7.42 6.76
N GLY A 24 -4.36 -7.20 5.46
CA GLY A 24 -5.63 -6.68 4.95
C GLY A 24 -6.77 -7.70 4.96
N TYR A 25 -6.49 -8.96 4.61
CA TYR A 25 -7.53 -9.97 4.37
C TYR A 25 -7.59 -11.07 5.42
N ILE A 26 -6.59 -11.17 6.30
CA ILE A 26 -6.55 -12.19 7.35
C ILE A 26 -6.55 -11.52 8.71
N VAL A 27 -5.53 -10.72 9.03
CA VAL A 27 -5.35 -10.13 10.37
C VAL A 27 -6.45 -9.13 10.68
N ALA A 28 -6.78 -8.19 9.79
CA ALA A 28 -7.82 -7.21 10.05
C ALA A 28 -9.19 -7.87 10.35
N PRO A 29 -9.72 -8.82 9.53
CA PRO A 29 -10.94 -9.55 9.87
C PRO A 29 -10.87 -10.30 11.20
N VAL A 30 -9.73 -10.92 11.52
CA VAL A 30 -9.53 -11.62 12.80
C VAL A 30 -9.60 -10.63 13.97
N LEU A 31 -8.93 -9.47 13.87
CA LEU A 31 -8.96 -8.43 14.90
C LEU A 31 -10.38 -7.92 15.14
N PHE A 32 -11.12 -7.59 14.09
CA PHE A 32 -12.50 -7.10 14.22
C PHE A 32 -13.51 -8.16 14.71
N LYS A 33 -13.17 -9.45 14.57
CA LYS A 33 -13.95 -10.56 15.13
C LYS A 33 -13.65 -10.78 16.62
N MET A 34 -12.40 -10.62 17.04
CA MET A 34 -11.91 -11.03 18.36
C MET A 34 -11.87 -9.88 19.38
N LEU A 35 -11.82 -8.63 18.93
CA LEU A 35 -11.63 -7.46 19.79
C LEU A 35 -12.75 -6.42 19.63
N PRO A 36 -12.95 -5.54 20.63
CA PRO A 36 -13.80 -4.35 20.46
C PRO A 36 -13.37 -3.53 19.25
N LYS A 37 -14.33 -2.98 18.49
CA LYS A 37 -14.10 -2.29 17.21
C LYS A 37 -13.01 -1.21 17.28
N MET A 38 -12.99 -0.44 18.35
CA MET A 38 -12.01 0.64 18.53
C MET A 38 -10.58 0.08 18.68
N GLN A 39 -10.38 -0.92 19.53
CA GLN A 39 -9.09 -1.58 19.75
C GLN A 39 -8.61 -2.34 18.50
N ALA A 40 -9.52 -3.04 17.81
CA ALA A 40 -9.22 -3.69 16.54
C ALA A 40 -8.72 -2.68 15.49
N GLY A 41 -9.40 -1.53 15.38
CA GLY A 41 -9.05 -0.45 14.46
C GLY A 41 -7.72 0.23 14.81
N GLU A 42 -7.36 0.35 16.09
CA GLU A 42 -6.04 0.86 16.52
C GLU A 42 -4.91 -0.07 16.07
N ILE A 43 -5.03 -1.36 16.35
CA ILE A 43 -4.01 -2.34 15.96
C ILE A 43 -3.93 -2.43 14.43
N ALA A 44 -5.07 -2.46 13.73
CA ALA A 44 -5.09 -2.47 12.26
C ALA A 44 -4.44 -1.20 11.69
N GLY A 45 -4.69 -0.03 12.29
CA GLY A 45 -4.05 1.23 11.92
C GLY A 45 -2.52 1.16 11.98
N VAL A 46 -1.96 0.62 13.07
CA VAL A 46 -0.51 0.42 13.23
C VAL A 46 0.04 -0.52 12.15
N LEU A 47 -0.64 -1.65 11.87
CA LEU A 47 -0.21 -2.58 10.84
C LEU A 47 -0.22 -1.95 9.44
N PHE A 48 -1.28 -1.19 9.13
CA PHE A 48 -1.37 -0.50 7.85
C PHE A 48 -0.38 0.65 7.71
N ASP A 49 -0.01 1.33 8.81
CA ASP A 49 1.06 2.33 8.81
C ASP A 49 2.41 1.71 8.41
N ILE A 50 2.78 0.61 9.08
CA ILE A 50 4.00 -0.14 8.74
C ILE A 50 3.97 -0.58 7.28
N LEU A 51 2.83 -1.07 6.78
CA LEU A 51 2.67 -1.48 5.39
C LEU A 51 2.79 -0.33 4.40
N SER A 52 2.24 0.84 4.70
CA SER A 52 2.33 2.03 3.86
C SER A 52 3.79 2.49 3.70
N TRP A 53 4.53 2.64 4.79
CA TRP A 53 5.93 3.08 4.72
C TRP A 53 6.84 2.04 4.08
N SER A 54 6.71 0.77 4.50
CA SER A 54 7.50 -0.31 3.90
C SER A 54 7.17 -0.48 2.41
N GLY A 55 5.91 -0.28 2.00
CA GLY A 55 5.49 -0.37 0.61
C GLY A 55 6.10 0.71 -0.26
N LEU A 56 6.07 1.96 0.22
CA LEU A 56 6.74 3.08 -0.46
C LEU A 56 8.25 2.83 -0.59
N ALA A 57 8.91 2.36 0.47
CA ALA A 57 10.33 2.05 0.44
C ALA A 57 10.68 0.91 -0.53
N VAL A 58 9.93 -0.20 -0.47
CA VAL A 58 10.17 -1.40 -1.28
C VAL A 58 9.90 -1.12 -2.76
N TRP A 59 8.75 -0.55 -3.11
CA TRP A 59 8.43 -0.24 -4.51
C TRP A 59 9.28 0.90 -5.06
N GLY A 60 9.68 1.85 -4.21
CA GLY A 60 10.67 2.88 -4.57
C GLY A 60 12.03 2.27 -4.88
N ALA A 61 12.47 1.28 -4.11
CA ALA A 61 13.70 0.54 -4.40
C ALA A 61 13.59 -0.26 -5.71
N VAL A 62 12.43 -0.86 -6.02
CA VAL A 62 12.19 -1.52 -7.32
C VAL A 62 12.29 -0.51 -8.48
N LEU A 63 11.69 0.68 -8.34
CA LEU A 63 11.80 1.75 -9.34
C LEU A 63 13.27 2.10 -9.57
N ALA A 64 14.01 2.41 -8.51
CA ALA A 64 15.42 2.80 -8.58
C ALA A 64 16.30 1.68 -9.19
N ALA A 65 16.06 0.43 -8.80
CA ALA A 65 16.84 -0.71 -9.26
C ALA A 65 16.59 -1.09 -10.71
N ALA A 66 15.37 -0.85 -11.21
CA ALA A 66 14.94 -1.29 -12.53
C ALA A 66 14.76 -0.15 -13.54
N PHE A 67 14.88 1.13 -13.15
CA PHE A 67 14.46 2.29 -13.93
C PHE A 67 14.85 2.24 -15.42
N ALA A 68 16.14 2.00 -15.70
CA ALA A 68 16.66 1.95 -17.07
C ALA A 68 16.17 0.75 -17.91
N ALA A 69 15.66 -0.31 -17.26
CA ALA A 69 15.16 -1.53 -17.89
C ALA A 69 13.63 -1.62 -17.96
N LEU A 70 12.91 -0.66 -17.37
CA LEU A 70 11.45 -0.60 -17.40
C LEU A 70 10.98 -0.05 -18.75
N THR A 71 9.92 -0.65 -19.31
CA THR A 71 9.22 -0.02 -20.42
C THR A 71 8.40 1.16 -19.92
N ARG A 72 8.05 2.10 -20.81
CA ARG A 72 7.17 3.24 -20.47
C ARG A 72 5.90 2.82 -19.72
N ARG A 73 5.27 1.71 -20.15
CA ARG A 73 4.09 1.15 -19.48
C ARG A 73 4.40 0.65 -18.07
N GLN A 74 5.52 -0.06 -17.88
CA GLN A 74 5.91 -0.56 -16.56
C GLN A 74 6.25 0.59 -15.60
N THR A 75 6.97 1.61 -16.09
CA THR A 75 7.28 2.82 -15.30
C THR A 75 6.00 3.53 -14.90
N ALA A 76 5.04 3.74 -15.82
CA ALA A 76 3.77 4.39 -15.51
C ALA A 76 2.95 3.62 -14.47
N LEU A 77 2.87 2.29 -14.59
CA LEU A 77 2.17 1.45 -13.62
C LEU A 77 2.84 1.46 -12.24
N LEU A 78 4.17 1.44 -12.19
CA LEU A 78 4.89 1.47 -10.92
C LEU A 78 4.78 2.85 -10.25
N LEU A 79 4.85 3.93 -11.01
CA LEU A 79 4.59 5.28 -10.50
C LEU A 79 3.15 5.40 -10.01
N PHE A 80 2.17 4.85 -10.73
CA PHE A 80 0.78 4.84 -10.28
C PHE A 80 0.62 4.07 -8.96
N LEU A 81 1.28 2.91 -8.81
CA LEU A 81 1.31 2.17 -7.55
C LEU A 81 1.86 3.02 -6.40
N LEU A 82 3.03 3.65 -6.60
CA LEU A 82 3.65 4.52 -5.60
C LEU A 82 2.76 5.71 -5.24
N SER A 83 2.16 6.36 -6.24
CA SER A 83 1.23 7.46 -6.03
C SER A 83 -0.02 7.01 -5.27
N ALA A 84 -0.55 5.82 -5.53
CA ALA A 84 -1.69 5.27 -4.81
C ALA A 84 -1.35 4.99 -3.34
N LEU A 85 -0.18 4.39 -3.06
CA LEU A 85 0.31 4.17 -1.70
C LEU A 85 0.53 5.49 -0.96
N ALA A 86 1.14 6.47 -1.63
CA ALA A 86 1.39 7.80 -1.08
C ALA A 86 0.09 8.56 -0.81
N ALA A 87 -0.85 8.57 -1.76
CA ALA A 87 -2.16 9.18 -1.57
C ALA A 87 -2.91 8.55 -0.40
N ASN A 88 -2.86 7.21 -0.27
CA ASN A 88 -3.49 6.55 0.86
C ASN A 88 -2.87 7.00 2.19
N ARG A 89 -1.53 7.03 2.27
CA ARG A 89 -0.82 7.40 3.50
C ARG A 89 -0.96 8.87 3.88
N PHE A 90 -0.81 9.78 2.92
CA PHE A 90 -0.68 11.22 3.20
C PHE A 90 -1.99 12.00 3.06
N LEU A 91 -2.99 11.45 2.35
CA LEU A 91 -4.27 12.14 2.14
C LEU A 91 -5.42 11.39 2.82
N ILE A 92 -5.55 10.08 2.58
CA ILE A 92 -6.73 9.32 3.02
C ILE A 92 -6.63 8.94 4.51
N THR A 93 -5.54 8.31 4.94
CA THR A 93 -5.35 7.89 6.35
C THR A 93 -5.49 9.05 7.34
N PRO A 94 -4.92 10.25 7.11
CA PRO A 94 -5.09 11.38 8.03
C PRO A 94 -6.55 11.85 8.15
N VAL A 95 -7.35 11.73 7.09
CA VAL A 95 -8.80 12.02 7.15
C VAL A 95 -9.53 10.99 7.99
N ILE A 96 -9.19 9.70 7.85
CA ILE A 96 -9.78 8.62 8.66
C ILE A 96 -9.46 8.83 10.15
N GLU A 97 -8.21 9.19 10.48
CA GLU A 97 -7.80 9.49 11.85
C GLU A 97 -8.52 10.71 12.41
N ALA A 98 -8.65 11.78 11.61
CA ALA A 98 -9.39 12.97 12.00
C ALA A 98 -10.86 12.66 12.33
N LEU A 99 -11.53 11.85 11.49
CA LEU A 99 -12.89 11.38 11.74
C LEU A 99 -12.99 10.47 12.98
N LYS A 100 -11.97 9.69 13.26
CA LYS A 100 -11.94 8.76 14.40
C LYS A 100 -11.82 9.50 15.74
N TYR A 101 -10.99 10.55 15.79
CA TYR A 101 -10.69 11.29 17.03
C TYR A 101 -11.39 12.65 17.14
N GLY A 102 -12.17 13.04 16.12
CA GLY A 102 -12.88 14.32 16.12
C GLY A 102 -11.96 15.52 15.90
N HIS A 103 -10.90 15.35 15.11
CA HIS A 103 -9.98 16.43 14.76
C HIS A 103 -10.35 17.10 13.44
N GLU A 104 -9.89 18.33 13.26
CA GLU A 104 -9.99 19.01 11.96
C GLU A 104 -8.95 18.47 10.97
N ASN A 105 -9.32 18.40 9.70
CA ASN A 105 -8.41 18.06 8.61
C ASN A 105 -8.84 18.82 7.36
N TRP A 106 -7.90 19.49 6.69
CA TRP A 106 -8.21 20.37 5.56
C TRP A 106 -8.94 19.65 4.41
N LEU A 107 -8.58 18.40 4.12
CA LEU A 107 -9.18 17.62 3.04
C LEU A 107 -10.59 17.17 3.43
N LEU A 108 -10.79 16.82 4.70
CA LEU A 108 -12.11 16.55 5.26
C LEU A 108 -12.99 17.80 5.24
N SER A 109 -12.47 18.96 5.61
CA SER A 109 -13.21 20.23 5.57
C SER A 109 -13.59 20.63 4.14
N ALA A 110 -12.76 20.30 3.15
CA ALA A 110 -13.02 20.61 1.75
C ALA A 110 -13.99 19.64 1.07
N LEU A 111 -13.89 18.33 1.34
CA LEU A 111 -14.64 17.28 0.63
C LEU A 111 -15.76 16.64 1.47
N GLY A 112 -15.75 16.84 2.78
CA GLY A 112 -16.68 16.21 3.71
C GLY A 112 -16.58 14.68 3.74
N GLY A 113 -17.67 14.04 4.14
CA GLY A 113 -17.82 12.58 4.15
C GLY A 113 -17.76 11.93 5.52
N SER A 114 -18.07 10.64 5.55
CA SER A 114 -18.12 9.84 6.78
C SER A 114 -16.91 8.94 6.93
N PHE A 115 -16.69 8.43 8.16
CA PHE A 115 -15.63 7.45 8.44
C PHE A 115 -15.72 6.24 7.49
N GLY A 116 -16.94 5.70 7.30
CA GLY A 116 -17.16 4.53 6.43
C GLY A 116 -16.81 4.80 4.96
N MET A 117 -17.08 6.01 4.47
CA MET A 117 -16.74 6.40 3.09
C MET A 117 -15.23 6.45 2.89
N TRP A 118 -14.51 7.21 3.72
CA TRP A 118 -13.04 7.35 3.62
C TRP A 118 -12.31 6.03 3.87
N HIS A 119 -12.78 5.24 4.84
CA HIS A 119 -12.27 3.90 5.06
C HIS A 119 -12.52 2.98 3.86
N GLY A 120 -13.70 3.04 3.23
CA GLY A 120 -14.01 2.29 2.02
C GLY A 120 -13.12 2.65 0.83
N ILE A 121 -12.86 3.95 0.63
CA ILE A 121 -11.93 4.43 -0.40
C ILE A 121 -10.52 3.87 -0.15
N SER A 122 -10.02 3.95 1.09
CA SER A 122 -8.72 3.36 1.47
C SER A 122 -8.67 1.87 1.14
N SER A 123 -9.71 1.10 1.49
CA SER A 123 -9.79 -0.33 1.18
C SER A 123 -9.70 -0.64 -0.32
N ILE A 124 -10.37 0.16 -1.16
CA ILE A 124 -10.31 0.00 -2.62
C ILE A 124 -8.90 0.31 -3.14
N VAL A 125 -8.29 1.40 -2.68
CA VAL A 125 -6.91 1.76 -3.04
C VAL A 125 -5.94 0.66 -2.64
N PHE A 126 -6.10 0.10 -1.44
CA PHE A 126 -5.26 -0.97 -0.92
C PHE A 126 -5.40 -2.27 -1.73
N MET A 127 -6.64 -2.65 -2.09
CA MET A 127 -6.92 -3.80 -2.97
C MET A 127 -6.29 -3.60 -4.35
N ALA A 128 -6.49 -2.44 -4.97
CA ALA A 128 -5.91 -2.12 -6.27
C ALA A 128 -4.38 -2.16 -6.23
N ALA A 129 -3.77 -1.65 -5.16
CA ALA A 129 -2.33 -1.71 -4.93
C ALA A 129 -1.82 -3.15 -4.82
N ALA A 130 -2.55 -4.05 -4.16
CA ALA A 130 -2.19 -5.47 -4.07
C ALA A 130 -2.24 -6.16 -5.45
N LEU A 131 -3.31 -5.94 -6.22
CA LEU A 131 -3.45 -6.49 -7.58
C LEU A 131 -2.34 -5.99 -8.52
N LEU A 132 -2.03 -4.70 -8.44
CA LEU A 132 -0.97 -4.10 -9.24
C LEU A 132 0.41 -4.60 -8.83
N SER A 133 0.63 -4.81 -7.52
CA SER A 133 1.84 -5.40 -6.96
C SER A 133 2.05 -6.84 -7.44
N ILE A 134 0.99 -7.65 -7.50
CA ILE A 134 1.01 -9.00 -8.11
C ILE A 134 1.45 -8.89 -9.58
N TYR A 135 0.76 -8.06 -10.35
CA TYR A 135 1.02 -7.91 -11.79
C TYR A 135 2.46 -7.45 -12.07
N LEU A 136 2.94 -6.42 -11.35
CA LEU A 136 4.28 -5.90 -11.52
C LEU A 136 5.34 -6.91 -11.08
N SER A 137 5.14 -7.61 -9.96
CA SER A 137 6.04 -8.67 -9.51
C SER A 137 6.18 -9.75 -10.58
N TRP A 138 5.06 -10.26 -11.10
CA TRP A 138 5.06 -11.26 -12.16
C TRP A 138 5.80 -10.77 -13.43
N ARG A 139 5.49 -9.56 -13.89
CA ARG A 139 6.06 -8.99 -15.13
C ARG A 139 7.54 -8.64 -15.03
N LEU A 140 8.02 -8.26 -13.85
CA LEU A 140 9.41 -7.85 -13.65
C LEU A 140 10.32 -9.04 -13.33
N TYR A 141 9.78 -10.10 -12.75
CA TYR A 141 10.52 -11.35 -12.50
C TYR A 141 10.78 -12.12 -13.80
N GLY A 142 9.79 -12.21 -14.69
CA GLY A 142 9.87 -12.97 -15.95
C GLY A 142 10.87 -12.44 -16.97
N LYS A 143 11.42 -11.22 -16.80
CA LYS A 143 12.40 -10.63 -17.72
C LYS A 143 13.84 -11.11 -17.54
N ASN A 144 14.10 -12.04 -16.61
CA ASN A 144 15.43 -12.66 -16.40
C ASN A 144 15.41 -14.19 -16.33
N ALA A 145 14.32 -14.82 -16.78
CA ALA A 145 14.27 -16.25 -17.02
C ALA A 145 14.46 -16.49 -18.52
N VAL A 146 15.73 -16.40 -18.95
CA VAL A 146 16.41 -16.79 -20.21
C VAL A 146 17.45 -15.73 -20.54
#